data_AF-A0A919IJX5-F1
#
_entry.id   AF-A0A919IJX5-F1
#
_cell.length_a   1.000
_cell.length_b   1.000
_cell.length_c   1.000
_cell.angle_alpha   90.00
_cell.angle_beta   90.00
_cell.angle_gamma   90.00
#
_symmetry.space_group_name_H-M   'P 1'
#
loop_
_entity.id
_entity.type
_entity.pdbx_description
1 polymer ?
#
loop_
_entity_poly.entity_id
_entity_poly.type
_entity_poly.pdbx_seq_one_letter_code
_entity_poly.pdbx_strand_id
1 'polypeptide(L)'
;MARIEDYGHEAPTEQDAVKAFADLVGPKMAEGLWTLAVQSLGMQRPVTTPADLRRVAEHVMEVGELSRVAGRSLKVRLITYEALARTVTS
;
A
#
# COMPACT_ATOMS: atom_id res chain seq x y z
N MET A 1 -17.21 7.69 2.11
CA MET A 1 -15.79 7.48 1.76
C MET A 1 -15.11 8.85 1.81
N ALA A 2 -14.11 9.02 2.67
CA ALA A 2 -13.50 10.33 2.92
C ALA A 2 -12.61 10.74 1.74
N ARG A 3 -13.00 11.80 1.04
CA ARG A 3 -12.23 12.48 0.00
C ARG A 3 -11.46 13.61 0.67
N ILE A 4 -10.19 13.79 0.35
CA ILE A 4 -9.46 15.00 0.74
C ILE A 4 -9.87 16.09 -0.26
N GLU A 5 -10.90 16.85 0.09
CA GLU A 5 -11.69 17.66 -0.87
C GLU A 5 -10.89 18.77 -1.57
N ASP A 6 -9.77 19.24 -1.01
CA ASP A 6 -8.93 20.29 -1.61
C ASP A 6 -7.68 19.81 -2.38
N TYR A 7 -7.38 18.51 -2.39
CA TYR A 7 -6.14 17.98 -3.01
C TYR A 7 -6.33 16.82 -4.00
N GLY A 8 -7.57 16.37 -4.24
CA GLY A 8 -7.86 15.40 -5.30
C GLY A 8 -7.28 14.00 -5.10
N HIS A 9 -6.84 13.65 -3.89
CA HIS A 9 -6.32 12.31 -3.59
C HIS A 9 -7.42 11.43 -2.98
N GLU A 10 -7.90 10.46 -3.76
CA GLU A 10 -8.73 9.37 -3.26
C GLU A 10 -7.98 8.55 -2.21
N ALA A 11 -8.71 7.99 -1.24
CA ALA A 11 -8.10 7.11 -0.25
C ALA A 11 -7.49 5.87 -0.93
N PRO A 12 -6.22 5.53 -0.65
CA PRO A 12 -5.56 4.40 -1.28
C PRO A 12 -6.29 3.10 -0.93
N THR A 13 -6.63 2.31 -1.94
CA THR A 13 -7.24 0.98 -1.75
C THR A 13 -6.19 -0.13 -1.83
N GLU A 14 -6.51 -1.33 -1.34
CA GLU A 14 -5.68 -2.52 -1.58
C GLU A 14 -5.46 -2.75 -3.08
N GLN A 15 -6.49 -2.56 -3.90
CA GLN A 15 -6.39 -2.77 -5.34
C GLN A 15 -5.38 -1.81 -5.99
N ASP A 16 -5.38 -0.53 -5.59
CA ASP A 16 -4.43 0.46 -6.09
C ASP A 16 -3.00 0.12 -5.64
N ALA A 17 -2.85 -0.33 -4.40
CA ALA A 17 -1.56 -0.74 -3.84
C ALA A 17 -0.98 -1.96 -4.57
N VAL A 18 -1.80 -3.00 -4.77
CA VAL A 18 -1.40 -4.21 -5.51
C VAL A 18 -1.06 -3.87 -6.97
N LYS A 19 -1.86 -3.02 -7.62
CA LYS A 19 -1.59 -2.57 -9.00
C LYS A 19 -0.27 -1.81 -9.09
N ALA A 20 -0.03 -0.84 -8.21
CA ALA A 20 1.21 -0.08 -8.18
C ALA A 20 2.44 -0.97 -7.91
N PHE A 21 2.28 -2.00 -7.09
CA PHE A 21 3.31 -3.01 -6.85
C PHE A 21 3.55 -3.88 -8.10
N ALA A 22 2.46 -4.33 -8.75
CA ALA A 22 2.48 -5.11 -9.98
C ALA A 22 3.15 -4.40 -11.16
N ASP A 23 3.08 -3.08 -11.24
CA ASP A 23 3.75 -2.30 -12.29
C ASP A 23 5.28 -2.48 -12.26
N LEU A 24 5.86 -2.89 -11.11
CA LEU A 24 7.30 -3.08 -10.93
C LEU A 24 7.71 -4.55 -10.85
N VAL A 25 6.98 -5.38 -10.11
CA VAL A 25 7.34 -6.81 -9.92
C VAL A 25 6.58 -7.75 -10.87
N GLY A 26 5.61 -7.25 -11.63
CA GLY A 26 4.71 -8.04 -12.46
C GLY A 26 3.51 -8.60 -11.67
N PRO A 27 2.35 -8.79 -12.34
CA PRO A 27 1.06 -9.03 -11.67
C PRO A 27 0.99 -10.33 -10.88
N LYS A 28 1.55 -11.43 -11.41
CA LYS A 28 1.52 -12.73 -10.72
C LYS A 28 2.34 -12.72 -9.42
N MET A 29 3.52 -12.10 -9.47
CA MET A 29 4.41 -11.98 -8.32
C MET A 29 3.82 -11.00 -7.31
N ALA A 30 3.26 -9.87 -7.76
CA ALA A 30 2.59 -8.93 -6.89
C ALA A 30 1.45 -9.56 -6.09
N GLU A 31 0.53 -10.26 -6.76
CA GLU A 31 -0.61 -10.90 -6.09
C GLU A 31 -0.16 -11.96 -5.08
N GLY A 32 0.82 -12.79 -5.46
CA GLY A 32 1.36 -13.83 -4.59
C GLY A 32 2.06 -13.27 -3.36
N LEU A 33 3.00 -12.32 -3.55
CA LEU A 33 3.74 -11.71 -2.45
C LEU A 33 2.83 -10.90 -1.53
N TRP A 34 1.87 -10.17 -2.10
CA TRP A 34 0.90 -9.41 -1.32
C TRP A 34 0.03 -10.34 -0.47
N THR A 35 -0.51 -11.40 -1.06
CA THR A 35 -1.34 -12.38 -0.35
C THR A 35 -0.56 -13.03 0.80
N LEU A 36 0.68 -13.46 0.54
CA LEU A 36 1.53 -14.04 1.57
C LEU A 36 1.84 -13.04 2.69
N ALA A 37 2.08 -11.78 2.37
CA ALA A 37 2.35 -10.74 3.35
C ALA A 37 1.13 -10.40 4.20
N VAL A 38 -0.07 -10.34 3.61
CA VAL A 38 -1.31 -10.15 4.37
C VAL A 38 -1.53 -11.32 5.33
N GLN A 39 -1.31 -12.55 4.86
CA GLN A 39 -1.45 -13.76 5.68
C GLN A 39 -0.43 -13.84 6.81
N SER A 40 0.85 -13.54 6.55
CA SER A 40 1.91 -13.58 7.56
C SER A 40 1.70 -12.53 8.66
N LEU A 41 1.06 -11.40 8.33
CA LEU A 41 0.68 -10.35 9.27
C LEU A 41 -0.64 -10.65 10.02
N GLY A 42 -1.31 -11.77 9.74
CA GLY A 42 -2.59 -12.14 10.35
C GLY A 42 -3.74 -11.21 9.94
N MET A 43 -3.61 -10.52 8.81
CA MET A 43 -4.61 -9.57 8.31
C MET A 43 -5.63 -10.25 7.38
N GLN A 44 -6.76 -9.59 7.17
CA GLN A 44 -7.79 -10.02 6.22
C GLN A 44 -7.82 -9.11 5.00
N ARG A 45 -8.13 -9.68 3.84
CA ARG A 45 -8.35 -8.92 2.60
C ARG A 45 -9.83 -8.57 2.45
N PRO A 46 -10.16 -7.40 1.86
CA PRO A 46 -9.23 -6.37 1.43
C PRO A 46 -8.63 -5.61 2.62
N VAL A 47 -7.36 -5.23 2.54
CA VAL A 47 -6.75 -4.32 3.52
C VAL A 47 -7.29 -2.90 3.32
N THR A 48 -7.97 -2.35 4.33
CA THR A 48 -8.76 -1.10 4.17
C THR A 48 -8.15 0.14 4.78
N THR A 49 -7.15 0.02 5.65
CA THR A 49 -6.54 1.18 6.32
C THR A 49 -5.19 1.53 5.68
N PRO A 50 -4.85 2.81 5.48
CA PRO A 50 -3.53 3.21 4.98
C PRO A 50 -2.38 2.69 5.87
N ALA A 51 -2.59 2.62 7.18
CA ALA A 51 -1.62 2.09 8.13
C ALA A 51 -1.35 0.59 7.91
N ASP A 52 -2.39 -0.22 7.69
CA ASP A 52 -2.22 -1.65 7.41
C ASP A 52 -1.65 -1.88 6.01
N LEU A 53 -2.07 -1.11 5.00
CA LEU A 53 -1.44 -1.12 3.67
C LEU A 53 0.06 -0.85 3.75
N ARG A 54 0.48 0.07 4.64
CA ARG A 54 1.89 0.38 4.87
C ARG A 54 2.63 -0.79 5.51
N ARG A 55 2.01 -1.48 6.48
CA ARG A 55 2.59 -2.67 7.12
C ARG A 55 2.78 -3.81 6.11
N VAL A 56 1.81 -4.05 5.23
CA VAL A 56 1.94 -5.03 4.14
C VAL A 56 3.07 -4.61 3.19
N ALA A 57 3.12 -3.33 2.80
CA ALA A 57 4.17 -2.79 1.95
C ALA A 57 5.57 -2.93 2.56
N GLU A 58 5.71 -2.78 3.87
CA GLU A 58 6.96 -3.00 4.61
C GLU A 58 7.36 -4.48 4.62
N HIS A 59 6.40 -5.37 4.87
CA HIS A 59 6.69 -6.80 4.94
C HIS A 59 7.12 -7.38 3.58
N VAL A 60 6.53 -6.96 2.46
CA VAL A 60 6.98 -7.42 1.12
C VAL A 60 8.41 -6.95 0.78
N MET A 61 8.96 -5.96 1.48
CA MET A 61 10.35 -5.51 1.26
C MET A 61 11.39 -6.52 1.75
N GLU A 62 10.99 -7.46 2.60
CA GLU A 62 11.88 -8.47 3.19
C GLU A 62 12.22 -9.60 2.20
N VAL A 63 11.46 -9.73 1.10
CA VAL A 63 11.55 -10.88 0.18
C VAL A 63 12.70 -10.80 -0.83
N GLY A 64 13.04 -9.60 -1.32
CA GLY A 64 14.08 -9.43 -2.34
C GLY A 64 14.19 -8.00 -2.86
N GLU A 65 15.26 -7.72 -3.63
CA GLU A 65 15.59 -6.33 -4.03
C GLU A 65 14.50 -5.64 -4.85
N LEU A 66 13.89 -6.34 -5.82
CA LEU A 66 12.82 -5.75 -6.63
C LEU A 66 11.57 -5.45 -5.80
N SER A 67 11.17 -6.38 -4.93
CA SER A 67 10.06 -6.20 -3.98
C SER A 67 10.36 -5.09 -2.96
N ARG A 68 11.62 -4.93 -2.55
CA ARG A 68 12.05 -3.83 -1.68
C ARG A 68 11.89 -2.47 -2.34
N VAL A 69 12.31 -2.32 -3.59
CA VAL A 69 12.14 -1.06 -4.34
C VAL A 69 10.66 -0.74 -4.53
N ALA A 70 9.87 -1.74 -4.95
CA ALA A 70 8.45 -1.55 -5.20
C ALA A 70 7.66 -1.28 -3.91
N GLY A 71 7.93 -2.01 -2.83
CA GLY A 71 7.38 -1.76 -1.51
C GLY A 71 7.74 -0.38 -0.97
N ARG A 72 8.98 0.08 -1.16
CA ARG A 72 9.42 1.43 -0.74
C ARG A 72 8.67 2.53 -1.47
N SER A 73 8.48 2.39 -2.78
CA SER A 73 7.67 3.31 -3.59
C SER A 73 6.23 3.41 -3.05
N LEU A 74 5.62 2.27 -2.78
CA LEU A 74 4.26 2.21 -2.21
C LEU A 74 4.18 2.82 -0.81
N LYS A 75 5.13 2.50 0.08
CA LYS A 75 5.23 3.07 1.43
C LYS A 75 5.29 4.59 1.41
N VAL A 76 6.08 5.18 0.50
CA VAL A 76 6.17 6.64 0.37
C VAL A 76 4.81 7.23 -0.01
N ARG A 77 4.09 6.64 -0.97
CA ARG A 77 2.75 7.11 -1.36
C ARG A 77 1.76 7.08 -0.19
N LEU A 78 1.77 6.00 0.60
CA LEU A 78 0.90 5.84 1.76
C LEU A 78 1.21 6.87 2.87
N ILE A 79 2.49 7.08 3.19
CA ILE A 79 2.91 8.09 4.17
C ILE A 79 2.52 9.50 3.72
N THR A 80 2.72 9.81 2.43
CA THR A 80 2.32 11.11 1.87
C THR A 80 0.82 11.31 1.98
N TYR A 81 0.01 10.30 1.66
CA TYR A 81 -1.44 10.35 1.84
C TYR A 81 -1.81 10.59 3.31
N GLU A 82 -1.25 9.82 4.24
CA GLU A 82 -1.53 10.00 5.68
C GLU A 82 -1.12 11.38 6.17
N ALA A 83 -0.02 11.95 5.66
CA ALA A 83 0.41 13.30 6.00
C ALA A 83 -0.57 14.37 5.51
N LEU A 84 -1.02 14.26 4.26
CA LEU A 84 -2.01 15.18 3.68
C LEU A 84 -3.39 15.03 4.33
N ALA A 85 -3.80 13.80 4.68
CA ALA A 85 -5.07 13.56 5.37
C ALA A 85 -5.13 14.25 6.73
N ARG A 86 -4.00 14.30 7.46
CA ARG A 86 -3.90 15.01 8.74
C ARG A 86 -4.02 16.52 8.61
N THR A 87 -3.60 17.11 7.49
CA THR A 87 -3.70 18.57 7.30
C THR A 87 -5.10 19.04 6.95
N VAL A 88 -5.97 18.15 6.45
CA VAL A 88 -7.36 18.48 6.09
C VAL A 88 -8.36 18.20 7.22
N THR A 89 -7.97 17.39 8.20
CA THR A 89 -8.80 17.10 9.39
C THR A 89 -8.52 18.01 10.58
N SER A 90 -7.56 18.95 10.44
CA SER A 90 -7.21 19.98 11.44
C SER A 90 -7.85 21.31 11.11
#